data_AF-A0A1A8RC21-F1
#
_entry.id   AF-A0A1A8RC21-F1
#
_cell.length_a   1.000
_cell.length_b   1.000
_cell.length_c   1.000
_cell.angle_alpha   90.00
_cell.angle_beta   90.00
_cell.angle_gamma   90.00
#
_symmetry.space_group_name_H-M   'P 1'
#
loop_
_entity.id
_entity.type
_entity.pdbx_description
1 polymer ?
#
loop_
_entity_poly.entity_id
_entity_poly.type
_entity_poly.pdbx_seq_one_letter_code
_entity_poly.pdbx_strand_id
1 'polypeptide(L)'
;MSLDCVEISLARVFESGQAYVALSRARSLEGLRVMDFDPYVVRADPDALLFHQRLRKERLLVQASMDESVCNKENAGRREVL
;
A
#
# COMPACT_ATOMS: atom_id res chain seq x y z
N MET A 1 -11.11 -8.06 12.05
CA MET A 1 -10.77 -9.12 13.02
C MET A 1 -9.25 -9.23 13.10
N SER A 2 -8.70 -9.43 14.30
CA SER A 2 -7.26 -9.54 14.55
C SER A 2 -7.03 -10.58 15.65
N LEU A 3 -5.97 -11.37 15.55
CA LEU A 3 -5.70 -12.57 16.35
C LEU A 3 -4.43 -12.37 17.19
N ASP A 4 -4.46 -12.81 18.45
CA ASP A 4 -3.28 -12.83 19.33
C ASP A 4 -2.32 -13.98 19.01
N CYS A 5 -2.86 -15.15 18.69
CA CYS A 5 -2.09 -16.35 18.39
C CYS A 5 -2.76 -17.13 17.26
N VAL A 6 -2.00 -17.52 16.23
CA VAL A 6 -2.50 -18.22 15.05
C VAL A 6 -1.41 -19.09 14.41
N GLU A 7 -1.80 -20.27 13.95
CA GLU A 7 -1.00 -21.13 13.08
C GLU A 7 -1.63 -21.17 11.69
N ILE A 8 -0.82 -20.94 10.64
CA ILE A 8 -1.28 -20.81 9.25
C ILE A 8 -0.41 -21.71 8.36
N SER A 9 -1.02 -22.67 7.66
CA SER A 9 -0.36 -23.40 6.56
C SER A 9 -0.64 -22.72 5.22
N LEU A 10 0.42 -22.52 4.43
CA LEU A 10 0.34 -21.92 3.11
C LEU A 10 0.31 -22.93 1.95
N ALA A 11 0.29 -24.24 2.25
CA ALA A 11 0.32 -25.31 1.25
C ALA A 11 -0.84 -25.30 0.25
N ARG A 12 -1.97 -24.69 0.61
CA ARG A 12 -3.21 -24.69 -0.19
C ARG A 12 -3.68 -23.28 -0.56
N VAL A 13 -2.77 -22.32 -0.63
CA VAL A 13 -3.11 -20.99 -1.13
C VAL A 13 -3.34 -21.06 -2.64
N PHE A 14 -4.55 -20.70 -3.07
CA PHE A 14 -4.96 -20.77 -4.47
C PHE A 14 -5.27 -19.41 -5.08
N GLU A 15 -5.57 -18.39 -4.27
CA GLU A 15 -5.87 -17.03 -4.75
C GLU A 15 -4.77 -16.01 -4.48
N SER A 16 -4.73 -14.97 -5.32
CA SER A 16 -3.86 -13.82 -5.10
C SER A 16 -4.30 -13.05 -3.85
N GLY A 17 -3.33 -12.52 -3.09
CA GLY A 17 -3.60 -11.80 -1.84
C GLY A 17 -4.04 -12.66 -0.64
N GLN A 18 -4.41 -13.93 -0.84
CA GLN A 18 -4.92 -14.80 0.23
C GLN A 18 -3.88 -15.02 1.35
N ALA A 19 -2.62 -15.29 0.98
CA ALA A 19 -1.53 -15.42 1.94
C ALA A 19 -1.37 -14.15 2.80
N TYR A 20 -1.43 -12.97 2.17
CA TYR A 20 -1.35 -11.69 2.87
C TYR A 20 -2.53 -11.48 3.83
N VAL A 21 -3.76 -11.79 3.39
CA VAL A 21 -4.95 -11.66 4.24
C VAL A 21 -4.82 -12.54 5.49
N ALA A 22 -4.41 -13.81 5.33
CA ALA A 22 -4.23 -14.73 6.44
C ALA A 22 -3.17 -14.23 7.42
N LEU A 23 -1.98 -13.88 6.93
CA LEU A 23 -0.86 -13.42 7.76
C LEU A 23 -1.17 -12.09 8.47
N SER A 24 -1.83 -11.14 7.80
CA SER A 24 -2.21 -9.85 8.38
C SER A 24 -3.23 -9.92 9.52
N ARG A 25 -3.78 -11.12 9.82
CA ARG A 25 -4.66 -11.29 10.99
C ARG A 25 -3.87 -11.31 12.29
N ALA A 26 -2.63 -11.78 12.29
CA ALA A 26 -1.80 -11.84 13.50
C ALA A 26 -1.39 -10.43 13.95
N ARG A 27 -1.44 -10.17 15.26
CA ARG A 27 -1.02 -8.89 15.84
C ARG A 27 0.49 -8.75 16.00
N SER A 28 1.17 -9.87 16.20
CA SER A 28 2.61 -9.89 16.43
C SER A 28 3.22 -11.14 15.80
N LEU A 29 4.53 -11.12 15.62
CA LEU A 29 5.27 -12.24 15.03
C LEU A 29 5.43 -13.39 16.04
N GLU A 30 5.49 -13.08 17.34
CA GLU A 30 5.60 -14.07 18.41
C GLU A 30 4.34 -14.96 18.47
N GLY A 31 3.18 -14.40 18.16
CA GLY A 31 1.91 -15.14 18.08
C GLY A 31 1.63 -15.79 16.73
N LEU A 32 2.56 -15.74 15.77
CA LEU A 32 2.36 -16.26 14.42
C LEU A 32 3.26 -17.47 14.16
N ARG A 33 2.65 -18.59 13.78
CA ARG A 33 3.37 -19.75 13.25
C ARG A 33 2.96 -20.01 11.80
N VAL A 34 3.95 -20.09 10.91
CA VAL A 34 3.75 -20.33 9.47
C VAL A 34 4.29 -21.71 9.11
N MET A 35 3.47 -22.50 8.42
CA MET A 35 3.80 -23.84 7.93
C MET A 35 3.76 -23.85 6.40
N ASP A 36 4.60 -24.70 5.79
CA ASP A 36 4.63 -24.93 4.33
C ASP A 36 4.78 -23.64 3.51
N PHE A 37 5.68 -22.75 3.94
CA PHE A 37 5.90 -21.48 3.26
C PHE A 37 6.52 -21.70 1.87
N ASP A 38 5.82 -21.23 0.85
CA ASP A 38 6.32 -21.09 -0.51
C ASP A 38 6.22 -19.61 -0.92
N PRO A 39 7.33 -18.93 -1.25
CA PRO A 39 7.28 -17.53 -1.70
C PRO A 39 6.40 -17.33 -2.95
N TYR A 40 6.21 -18.33 -3.81
CA TYR A 40 5.37 -18.22 -5.01
C TYR A 40 3.87 -18.08 -4.70
N VAL A 41 3.44 -18.41 -3.48
CA VAL A 41 2.05 -18.20 -3.06
C VAL A 41 1.76 -16.76 -2.60
N VAL A 42 2.80 -15.97 -2.35
CA VAL A 42 2.69 -14.56 -1.98
C VAL A 42 2.69 -13.71 -3.25
N ARG A 43 1.52 -13.59 -3.87
CA ARG A 43 1.32 -12.86 -5.13
C ARG A 43 0.21 -11.82 -5.01
N ALA A 44 0.39 -10.70 -5.70
CA ALA A 44 -0.62 -9.66 -5.87
C ALA A 44 -1.31 -9.81 -7.22
N ASP A 45 -2.58 -9.44 -7.25
CA ASP A 45 -3.35 -9.35 -8.49
C ASP A 45 -2.80 -8.23 -9.42
N PRO A 46 -2.55 -8.50 -10.71
CA PRO A 46 -2.02 -7.49 -11.63
C PRO A 46 -2.92 -6.25 -11.80
N ASP A 47 -4.24 -6.42 -11.78
CA ASP A 47 -5.18 -5.30 -11.93
C ASP A 47 -5.17 -4.43 -10.68
N ALA A 48 -5.07 -5.04 -9.49
CA ALA A 48 -4.88 -4.29 -8.25
C ALA A 48 -3.58 -3.47 -8.25
N LEU A 49 -2.48 -4.03 -8.78
CA LEU A 49 -1.21 -3.31 -8.93
C LEU A 49 -1.35 -2.11 -9.88
N LEU A 50 -1.95 -2.31 -11.05
CA LEU A 50 -2.20 -1.25 -12.03
C LEU A 50 -3.09 -0.14 -11.46
N PHE A 51 -4.16 -0.52 -10.74
CA PHE A 51 -5.04 0.42 -10.06
C PHE A 51 -4.28 1.27 -9.05
N HIS A 52 -3.49 0.66 -8.16
CA HIS A 52 -2.71 1.42 -7.18
C HIS A 52 -1.62 2.28 -7.82
N GLN A 53 -1.04 1.87 -8.94
CA GLN A 53 -0.09 2.70 -9.70
C GLN A 53 -0.77 3.96 -10.26
N ARG A 54 -1.99 3.83 -10.81
CA ARG A 54 -2.79 4.97 -11.30
C ARG A 54 -3.12 5.94 -10.16
N LEU A 55 -3.63 5.44 -9.03
CA LEU A 55 -3.91 6.27 -7.85
C LEU A 55 -2.67 7.02 -7.34
N ARG A 56 -1.49 6.38 -7.34
CA ARG A 56 -0.23 7.04 -6.96
C ARG A 56 0.11 8.17 -7.93
N LYS A 57 -0.03 7.94 -9.24
CA LYS A 57 0.24 8.95 -10.26
C LYS A 57 -0.70 10.15 -10.14
N GLU A 58 -2.00 9.90 -9.96
CA GLU A 58 -3.00 10.95 -9.77
C GLU A 58 -2.71 11.80 -8.54
N ARG A 59 -2.38 11.17 -7.40
CA ARG A 59 -2.00 11.90 -6.18
C ARG A 59 -0.78 12.80 -6.39
N LEU A 60 0.23 12.33 -7.13
CA LEU A 60 1.42 13.13 -7.43
C LEU A 60 1.10 14.33 -8.33
N LEU A 61 0.22 14.16 -9.32
CA LEU A 61 -0.21 15.25 -10.19
C LEU A 61 -1.00 16.32 -9.43
N VAL A 62 -1.87 15.90 -8.51
CA VAL A 62 -2.61 16.80 -7.62
C VAL A 62 -1.65 17.57 -6.70
N GLN A 63 -0.66 16.88 -6.13
CA GLN A 63 0.33 17.54 -5.27
C GLN A 63 1.18 18.55 -6.06
N ALA A 64 1.63 18.20 -7.26
CA ALA A 64 2.43 19.08 -8.11
C ALA A 64 1.66 20.34 -8.55
N SER A 65 0.36 20.21 -8.86
CA SER A 65 -0.46 21.37 -9.23
C SER A 65 -0.76 22.29 -8.05
N MET A 66 -0.85 21.73 -6.83
CA MET A 66 -0.96 22.50 -5.59
C MET A 66 0.34 23.25 -5.29
N ASP A 67 1.50 22.60 -5.43
CA ASP A 67 2.80 23.23 -5.15
C ASP A 67 3.13 24.35 -6.16
N GLU A 68 2.78 24.18 -7.45
CA GLU A 68 2.89 25.22 -8.49
C GLU A 68 2.02 26.45 -8.18
N SER A 69 0.77 26.23 -7.75
CA SER A 69 -0.16 27.33 -7.45
C SER A 69 0.16 28.05 -6.13
N VAL A 70 0.88 27.41 -5.20
CA VAL A 70 1.46 28.05 -4.01
C VAL A 70 2.64 28.94 -4.38
N CYS A 71 3.60 28.43 -5.17
CA CYS A 71 4.78 29.21 -5.60
C CYS A 71 4.40 30.44 -6.45
N ASN A 72 3.37 30.31 -7.30
CA ASN A 72 2.88 31.43 -8.12
C ASN A 72 2.24 32.55 -7.28
N LYS A 73 1.58 32.21 -6.16
CA LYS A 73 1.02 33.19 -5.22
C LYS A 73 2.11 33.90 -4.41
N GLU A 74 3.15 33.19 -3.97
CA GLU A 74 4.28 33.79 -3.26
C GLU A 74 5.08 34.77 -4.13
N ASN A 75 5.23 34.47 -5.43
CA ASN A 75 5.89 35.37 -6.38
C ASN A 75 5.02 36.57 -6.77
N ALA A 76 3.69 36.44 -6.76
CA ALA A 76 2.77 37.55 -6.98
C ALA A 76 2.78 38.54 -5.79
N GLY A 77 2.78 38.04 -4.55
CA GLY A 77 2.79 38.89 -3.34
C GLY A 77 4.09 39.69 -3.12
N ARG A 78 5.21 39.26 -3.72
CA ARG A 78 6.48 40.01 -3.66
C ARG A 78 6.62 41.09 -4.75
N ARG A 79 5.74 41.11 -5.76
CA ARG A 79 5.80 42.08 -6.87
C ARG A 79 4.94 43.33 -6.65
N GLU A 80 4.10 43.38 -5.62
CA GLU A 80 3.24 44.53 -5.30
C GLU A 80 3.84 45.51 -4.27
N VAL A 81 5.13 45.36 -3.87
CA VAL A 81 5.82 46.26 -2.91
C VAL A 81 7.02 46.96 -3.55
N LEU A 82 6.83 47.57 -4.72
CA LEU A 82 7.74 48.54 -5.33
C LEU A 82 6.94 49.68 -5.96
#